data_AF-A0A6G3MKM0-F1
#
_entry.id   AF-A0A6G3MKM0-F1
#
_cell.length_a   1.000
_cell.length_b   1.000
_cell.length_c   1.000
_cell.angle_alpha   90.00
_cell.angle_beta   90.00
_cell.angle_gamma   90.00
#
_symmetry.space_group_name_H-M   'P 1'
#
loop_
_entity.id
_entity.type
_entity.pdbx_description
1 polymer ?
#
loop_
_entity_poly.entity_id
_entity_poly.type
_entity_poly.pdbx_seq_one_letter_code
_entity_poly.pdbx_strand_id
1 'polypeptide(L)'
;FIHKLITMNKKTEFEMTDLLWSNSILIENPEITHIWNFRKRVLSYLNSTFSNEKFDHLCEQELELISQCINHDSKAYCVWNHRIYVFNIKPTRNFEIEHEHICRILMKEPRNFHCWNYLRHFLHIFPNKWDKELIFTKKMIDIDFSNFSAWHHRTIVISKSFSQLLDDEIFIDKELKMLHNAVYTDPWDQSPWIYY
;
A
#
# COMPACT_ATOMS: atom_id res chain seq x y z
N PHE A 1 4.89 17.15 24.05
CA PHE A 1 5.36 16.29 22.94
C PHE A 1 6.83 16.50 22.59
N ILE A 2 7.24 17.68 22.10
CA ILE A 2 8.60 17.95 21.58
C ILE A 2 9.70 17.62 22.60
N HIS A 3 9.55 18.03 23.87
CA HIS A 3 10.52 17.69 24.92
C HIS A 3 10.72 16.17 25.11
N LYS A 4 9.64 15.38 25.05
CA LYS A 4 9.73 13.92 25.16
C LYS A 4 10.44 13.32 23.94
N LEU A 5 10.16 13.81 22.74
CA LEU A 5 10.84 13.39 21.52
C LEU A 5 12.35 13.70 21.58
N ILE A 6 12.75 14.87 22.09
CA ILE A 6 14.16 15.24 22.28
C ILE A 6 14.85 14.28 23.26
N THR A 7 14.20 13.96 24.37
CA THR A 7 14.72 13.01 25.35
C THR A 7 14.86 11.61 24.74
N MET A 8 13.83 11.14 24.05
CA MET A 8 13.82 9.84 23.36
C MET A 8 14.89 9.77 22.26
N ASN A 9 15.18 10.89 21.60
CA ASN A 9 16.21 10.92 20.56
C ASN A 9 17.61 10.66 21.09
N LYS A 10 17.88 10.92 22.37
CA LYS A 10 19.17 10.66 23.03
C LYS A 10 19.30 9.23 23.56
N LYS A 11 18.20 8.47 23.60
CA LYS A 11 18.17 7.09 24.09
C LYS A 11 18.86 6.15 23.09
N THR A 12 19.63 5.20 23.61
CA THR A 12 20.37 4.19 22.83
C THR A 12 19.78 2.78 22.96
N GLU A 13 19.01 2.53 24.01
CA GLU A 13 18.31 1.27 24.27
C GLU A 13 16.81 1.52 24.31
N PHE A 14 16.01 0.63 23.74
CA PHE A 14 14.57 0.84 23.63
C PHE A 14 13.76 -0.34 24.17
N GLU A 15 12.58 -0.02 24.68
CA GLU A 15 11.58 -0.98 25.14
C GLU A 15 10.27 -0.80 24.36
N MET A 16 9.41 -1.80 24.42
CA MET A 16 8.09 -1.75 23.76
C MET A 16 7.21 -0.60 24.30
N THR A 17 7.37 -0.24 25.58
CA THR A 17 6.67 0.88 26.23
C THR A 17 7.03 2.23 25.60
N ASP A 18 8.20 2.34 24.97
CA ASP A 18 8.62 3.54 24.25
C ASP A 18 7.78 3.79 22.97
N LEU A 19 7.00 2.82 22.49
CA LEU A 19 6.08 3.02 21.38
C LEU A 19 4.75 3.61 21.84
N LEU A 20 4.26 3.22 23.03
CA LEU A 20 2.92 3.51 23.52
C LEU A 20 2.59 5.00 23.52
N TRP A 21 3.51 5.83 23.98
CA TRP A 21 3.29 7.28 24.06
C TRP A 21 3.10 7.94 22.70
N SER A 22 3.63 7.33 21.64
CA SER A 22 3.55 7.86 20.29
C SER A 22 2.31 7.38 19.52
N ASN A 23 1.58 6.38 20.04
CA ASN A 23 0.37 5.86 19.39
C ASN A 23 -0.72 6.93 19.30
N SER A 24 -1.10 7.54 20.44
CA SER A 24 -2.18 8.54 20.46
C SER A 24 -1.86 9.74 19.57
N ILE A 25 -0.59 10.13 19.52
CA ILE A 25 -0.11 11.27 18.74
C ILE A 25 -0.25 11.03 17.24
N LEU A 26 0.08 9.82 16.78
CA LEU A 26 -0.05 9.45 15.38
C LEU A 26 -1.51 9.21 14.97
N ILE A 27 -2.33 8.69 15.87
CA ILE A 27 -3.77 8.54 15.63
C ILE A 27 -4.43 9.91 15.44
N GLU A 28 -4.04 10.92 16.23
CA GLU A 28 -4.52 12.30 16.09
C GLU A 28 -3.93 13.01 14.86
N ASN A 29 -2.64 12.84 14.59
CA ASN A 29 -1.97 13.44 13.45
C ASN A 29 -0.92 12.49 12.84
N PRO A 30 -1.30 11.74 11.80
CA PRO A 30 -0.42 10.77 11.18
C PRO A 30 0.66 11.41 10.29
N GLU A 31 0.62 12.71 10.01
CA GLU A 31 1.63 13.38 9.16
C GLU A 31 2.94 13.70 9.88
N ILE A 32 3.02 13.47 11.20
CA ILE A 32 4.20 13.80 12.01
C ILE A 32 5.35 12.83 11.74
N THR A 33 6.11 13.11 10.68
CA THR A 33 7.22 12.29 10.16
C THR A 33 8.28 11.98 11.21
N HIS A 34 8.58 12.92 12.12
CA HIS A 34 9.57 12.69 13.18
C HIS A 34 9.19 11.54 14.12
N ILE A 35 7.90 11.25 14.29
CA ILE A 35 7.43 10.15 15.12
C ILE A 35 7.53 8.82 14.42
N TRP A 36 7.20 8.76 13.14
CA TRP A 36 7.51 7.57 12.34
C TRP A 36 9.01 7.26 12.37
N ASN A 37 9.88 8.26 12.23
CA ASN A 37 11.33 8.06 12.32
C ASN A 37 11.78 7.57 13.70
N PHE A 38 11.21 8.12 14.78
CA PHE A 38 11.45 7.62 16.12
C PHE A 38 11.02 6.14 16.25
N ARG A 39 9.83 5.78 15.78
CA ARG A 39 9.32 4.41 15.81
C ARG A 39 10.21 3.46 15.00
N LYS A 40 10.70 3.85 13.82
CA LYS A 40 11.66 3.05 13.04
C LYS A 40 12.93 2.72 13.84
N ARG A 41 13.47 3.67 14.62
CA ARG A 41 14.64 3.41 15.48
C ARG A 41 14.33 2.38 16.56
N VAL A 42 13.17 2.52 17.22
CA VAL A 42 12.71 1.57 18.24
C VAL A 42 12.53 0.18 17.63
N LEU A 43 11.81 0.06 16.51
CA LEU A 43 11.59 -1.21 15.81
C LEU A 43 12.90 -1.85 15.37
N SER A 44 13.87 -1.07 14.85
CA SER A 44 15.18 -1.58 14.46
C SER A 44 15.95 -2.17 15.65
N TYR A 45 15.93 -1.51 16.81
CA TYR A 45 16.57 -2.02 18.02
C TYR A 45 15.87 -3.27 18.57
N LEU A 46 14.54 -3.28 18.57
CA LEU A 46 13.76 -4.43 19.04
C LEU A 46 13.91 -5.63 18.11
N ASN A 47 14.05 -5.42 16.80
CA ASN A 47 14.32 -6.49 15.84
C ASN A 47 15.63 -7.24 16.15
N SER A 48 16.68 -6.52 16.57
CA SER A 48 17.95 -7.17 16.93
C SER A 48 17.96 -7.79 18.33
N THR A 49 16.95 -7.53 19.15
CA THR A 49 16.91 -7.92 20.57
C THR A 49 15.86 -8.99 20.87
N PHE A 50 14.75 -8.99 20.13
CA PHE A 50 13.64 -9.92 20.34
C PHE A 50 13.82 -11.21 19.54
N SER A 51 13.15 -12.28 19.97
CA SER A 51 12.95 -13.46 19.13
C SER A 51 12.08 -13.11 17.92
N ASN A 52 12.23 -13.86 16.83
CA ASN A 52 11.41 -13.67 15.63
C ASN A 52 9.91 -13.69 15.94
N GLU A 53 9.44 -14.64 16.75
CA GLU A 53 8.02 -14.73 17.14
C GLU A 53 7.53 -13.46 17.86
N LYS A 54 8.28 -12.99 18.85
CA LYS A 54 7.91 -11.79 19.61
C LYS A 54 7.95 -10.53 18.74
N PHE A 55 8.95 -10.42 17.86
CA PHE A 55 9.06 -9.29 16.94
C PHE A 55 7.98 -9.32 15.85
N ASP A 56 7.58 -10.50 15.41
CA ASP A 56 6.54 -10.69 14.43
C ASP A 56 5.16 -10.22 14.93
N HIS A 57 4.84 -10.53 16.20
CA HIS A 57 3.65 -10.01 16.89
C HIS A 57 3.70 -8.48 17.07
N LEU A 58 4.88 -7.92 17.37
CA LEU A 58 5.05 -6.47 17.44
C LEU A 58 4.78 -5.80 16.07
N CYS A 59 5.23 -6.42 14.98
CA CYS A 59 4.93 -5.92 13.63
C CYS A 59 3.43 -5.94 13.32
N GLU A 60 2.68 -6.92 13.83
CA GLU A 60 1.21 -6.96 13.66
C GLU A 60 0.53 -5.78 14.37
N GLN A 61 0.92 -5.51 15.61
CA GLN A 61 0.45 -4.33 16.36
C GLN A 61 0.80 -3.02 15.65
N GLU A 62 2.00 -2.95 15.07
CA GLU A 62 2.44 -1.79 14.30
C GLU A 62 1.62 -1.60 13.01
N LEU A 63 1.33 -2.68 12.29
CA LEU A 63 0.48 -2.67 11.10
C LEU A 63 -0.96 -2.26 11.43
N GLU A 64 -1.47 -2.63 12.62
CA GLU A 64 -2.78 -2.19 13.09
C GLU A 64 -2.81 -0.67 13.36
N LEU A 65 -1.80 -0.13 14.05
CA LEU A 65 -1.66 1.33 14.24
C LEU A 65 -1.61 2.06 12.89
N ILE A 66 -0.82 1.54 11.95
CA ILE A 66 -0.74 2.09 10.59
C ILE A 66 -2.13 2.09 9.93
N SER A 67 -2.87 0.99 10.02
CA SER A 67 -4.21 0.90 9.44
C SER A 67 -5.19 1.90 10.08
N GLN A 68 -5.08 2.15 11.40
CA GLN A 68 -5.85 3.21 12.06
C GLN A 68 -5.46 4.60 11.52
N CYS A 69 -4.17 4.87 11.34
CA CYS A 69 -3.67 6.12 10.77
C CYS A 69 -4.14 6.34 9.33
N ILE A 70 -4.11 5.30 8.48
CA ILE A 70 -4.61 5.35 7.09
C ILE A 70 -6.12 5.61 7.07
N ASN A 71 -6.88 5.03 8.00
CA ASN A 71 -8.31 5.28 8.10
C ASN A 71 -8.65 6.72 8.53
N HIS A 72 -7.76 7.36 9.29
CA HIS A 72 -7.89 8.77 9.67
C HIS A 72 -7.47 9.70 8.53
N ASP A 73 -6.30 9.46 7.94
CA ASP A 73 -5.78 10.20 6.79
C ASP A 73 -5.03 9.25 5.84
N SER A 74 -5.71 8.90 4.75
CA SER A 74 -5.21 7.97 3.74
C SER A 74 -4.22 8.62 2.77
N LYS A 75 -4.00 9.95 2.86
CA LYS A 75 -3.07 10.72 2.02
C LYS A 75 -1.75 11.03 2.72
N ALA A 76 -1.65 10.75 4.02
CA ALA A 76 -0.43 10.92 4.80
C ALA A 76 0.71 10.05 4.25
N TYR A 77 1.62 10.64 3.47
CA TYR A 77 2.69 9.94 2.76
C TYR A 77 3.60 9.12 3.69
N CYS A 78 3.92 9.68 4.86
CA CYS A 78 4.82 9.03 5.82
C CYS A 78 4.24 7.74 6.40
N VAL A 79 2.92 7.59 6.48
CA VAL A 79 2.25 6.38 6.96
C VAL A 79 2.47 5.22 6.00
N TRP A 80 2.27 5.45 4.70
CA TRP A 80 2.53 4.46 3.66
C TRP A 80 4.00 4.05 3.60
N ASN A 81 4.91 5.03 3.71
CA ASN A 81 6.34 4.75 3.80
C ASN A 81 6.70 3.89 5.03
N HIS A 82 6.07 4.19 6.17
CA HIS A 82 6.26 3.38 7.37
C HIS A 82 5.69 1.97 7.23
N ARG A 83 4.55 1.80 6.54
CA ARG A 83 3.99 0.48 6.22
C ARG A 83 4.96 -0.38 5.40
N ILE A 84 5.58 0.20 4.38
CA ILE A 84 6.63 -0.46 3.59
C ILE A 84 7.78 -0.92 4.50
N TYR A 85 8.24 -0.05 5.39
CA TYR A 85 9.32 -0.37 6.33
C TYR A 85 8.97 -1.54 7.24
N VAL A 86 7.79 -1.50 7.88
CA VAL A 86 7.33 -2.56 8.78
C VAL A 86 7.16 -3.88 8.04
N PHE A 87 6.56 -3.85 6.86
CA PHE A 87 6.39 -5.05 6.04
C PHE A 87 7.74 -5.68 5.66
N ASN A 88 8.77 -4.87 5.36
CA ASN A 88 10.09 -5.37 4.98
C ASN A 88 10.89 -5.99 6.13
N ILE A 89 10.67 -5.55 7.38
CA ILE A 89 11.36 -6.11 8.54
C ILE A 89 10.57 -7.23 9.23
N LYS A 90 9.27 -7.38 8.94
CA LYS A 90 8.42 -8.42 9.54
C LYS A 90 8.97 -9.83 9.19
N PRO A 91 9.24 -10.69 10.19
CA PRO A 91 9.75 -12.04 9.95
C PRO A 91 8.81 -12.91 9.10
N THR A 92 7.49 -12.88 9.39
CA THR A 92 6.49 -13.68 8.66
C THR A 92 5.65 -12.78 7.74
N ARG A 93 6.11 -12.62 6.49
CA ARG A 93 5.37 -11.86 5.48
C ARG A 93 4.27 -12.72 4.85
N ASN A 94 3.02 -12.32 5.00
CA ASN A 94 1.88 -12.97 4.38
C ASN A 94 1.33 -12.13 3.22
N PHE A 95 1.48 -12.64 2.00
CA PHE A 95 1.01 -11.96 0.80
C PHE A 95 -0.51 -11.76 0.80
N GLU A 96 -1.28 -12.80 1.09
CA GLU A 96 -2.75 -12.78 0.92
C GLU A 96 -3.40 -11.81 1.91
N ILE A 97 -2.95 -11.77 3.16
CA ILE A 97 -3.47 -10.84 4.18
C ILE A 97 -3.21 -9.39 3.78
N GLU A 98 -1.97 -9.09 3.37
CA GLU A 98 -1.60 -7.72 3.01
C GLU A 98 -2.27 -7.28 1.72
N HIS A 99 -2.34 -8.16 0.73
CA HIS A 99 -3.04 -7.92 -0.54
C HIS A 99 -4.53 -7.63 -0.31
N GLU A 100 -5.20 -8.45 0.51
CA GLU A 100 -6.61 -8.25 0.85
C GLU A 100 -6.83 -6.89 1.54
N HIS A 101 -5.93 -6.50 2.45
CA HIS A 101 -5.98 -5.20 3.11
C HIS A 101 -5.89 -4.03 2.11
N ILE A 102 -4.93 -4.10 1.18
CA ILE A 102 -4.76 -3.10 0.12
C ILE A 102 -6.01 -3.02 -0.76
N CYS A 103 -6.51 -4.17 -1.24
CA CYS A 103 -7.72 -4.23 -2.03
C CYS A 103 -8.92 -3.61 -1.29
N ARG A 104 -9.04 -3.83 0.03
CA ARG A 104 -10.12 -3.26 0.84
C ARG A 104 -10.04 -1.72 0.89
N ILE A 105 -8.85 -1.16 1.02
CA ILE A 105 -8.64 0.30 0.99
C ILE A 105 -9.02 0.85 -0.39
N LEU A 106 -8.55 0.24 -1.47
CA LEU A 106 -8.87 0.67 -2.83
C LEU A 106 -10.35 0.51 -3.17
N MET A 107 -11.03 -0.53 -2.67
CA MET A 107 -12.47 -0.66 -2.84
C MET A 107 -13.26 0.46 -2.15
N LYS A 108 -12.74 1.01 -1.04
CA LYS A 108 -13.33 2.15 -0.32
C LYS A 108 -12.97 3.48 -0.98
N GLU A 109 -11.72 3.63 -1.44
CA GLU A 109 -11.20 4.84 -2.09
C GLU A 109 -10.49 4.48 -3.41
N PRO A 110 -11.27 4.27 -4.51
CA PRO A 110 -10.73 3.76 -5.78
C PRO A 110 -9.59 4.57 -6.37
N ARG A 111 -9.59 5.89 -6.16
CA ARG A 111 -8.59 6.82 -6.69
C ARG A 111 -7.45 7.12 -5.70
N ASN A 112 -7.30 6.35 -4.61
CA ASN A 112 -6.21 6.57 -3.66
C ASN A 112 -4.85 6.21 -4.28
N PHE A 113 -4.17 7.23 -4.80
CA PHE A 113 -2.87 7.09 -5.46
C PHE A 113 -1.78 6.51 -4.55
N HIS A 114 -1.80 6.82 -3.24
CA HIS A 114 -0.82 6.30 -2.29
C HIS A 114 -0.98 4.79 -2.10
N CYS A 115 -2.22 4.31 -1.99
CA CYS A 115 -2.52 2.89 -1.89
C CYS A 115 -2.16 2.14 -3.18
N TRP A 116 -2.45 2.72 -4.36
CA TRP A 116 -2.02 2.15 -5.64
C TRP A 116 -0.50 2.07 -5.79
N ASN A 117 0.24 3.10 -5.36
CA ASN A 117 1.71 3.06 -5.33
C ASN A 117 2.22 1.97 -4.38
N TYR A 118 1.60 1.86 -3.21
CA TYR A 118 1.94 0.84 -2.23
C TYR A 118 1.69 -0.56 -2.79
N LEU A 119 0.56 -0.80 -3.47
CA LEU A 119 0.26 -2.06 -4.16
C LEU A 119 1.36 -2.45 -5.16
N ARG A 120 1.77 -1.53 -6.02
CA ARG A 120 2.85 -1.77 -6.99
C ARG A 120 4.17 -2.12 -6.32
N HIS A 121 4.54 -1.38 -5.28
CA HIS A 121 5.75 -1.67 -4.50
C HIS A 121 5.68 -3.07 -3.85
N PHE A 122 4.56 -3.36 -3.20
CA PHE A 122 4.30 -4.64 -2.56
C PHE A 122 4.37 -5.82 -3.54
N LEU A 123 3.77 -5.70 -4.72
CA LEU A 123 3.82 -6.73 -5.76
C LEU A 123 5.21 -6.94 -6.36
N HIS A 124 6.10 -5.94 -6.32
CA HIS A 124 7.51 -6.15 -6.71
C HIS A 124 8.29 -7.02 -5.72
N ILE A 125 7.84 -7.12 -4.46
CA ILE A 125 8.40 -8.05 -3.47
C ILE A 125 7.94 -9.49 -3.77
N PHE A 126 6.81 -9.66 -4.45
CA PHE A 126 6.21 -10.96 -4.80
C PHE A 126 5.98 -11.08 -6.32
N PRO A 127 7.03 -11.23 -7.14
CA PRO A 127 6.92 -11.21 -8.60
C PRO A 127 6.02 -12.30 -9.18
N ASN A 128 5.82 -13.41 -8.46
CA ASN A 128 4.97 -14.53 -8.89
C ASN A 128 3.52 -14.42 -8.42
N LYS A 129 3.07 -13.24 -7.97
CA LYS A 129 1.74 -13.04 -7.37
C LYS A 129 0.88 -12.01 -8.10
N TRP A 130 1.20 -11.75 -9.36
CA TRP A 130 0.49 -10.78 -10.19
C TRP A 130 -0.79 -11.34 -10.83
N ASP A 131 -1.01 -12.65 -10.74
CA ASP A 131 -2.07 -13.34 -11.48
C ASP A 131 -3.49 -12.78 -11.23
N LYS A 132 -3.75 -12.36 -10.00
CA LYS A 132 -5.06 -11.82 -9.58
C LYS A 132 -5.27 -10.35 -9.97
N GLU A 133 -4.21 -9.65 -10.37
CA GLU A 133 -4.25 -8.20 -10.59
C GLU A 133 -5.02 -7.80 -11.85
N LEU A 134 -5.02 -8.65 -12.88
CA LEU A 134 -5.79 -8.39 -14.09
C LEU A 134 -7.30 -8.41 -13.81
N ILE A 135 -7.74 -9.31 -12.92
CA ILE A 135 -9.13 -9.38 -12.45
C ILE A 135 -9.43 -8.17 -11.55
N PHE A 136 -8.52 -7.83 -10.65
CA PHE A 136 -8.71 -6.71 -9.74
C PHE A 136 -8.80 -5.37 -10.49
N THR A 137 -7.90 -5.09 -11.44
CA THR A 137 -7.96 -3.88 -12.27
C THR A 137 -9.24 -3.77 -13.06
N LYS A 138 -9.72 -4.88 -13.64
CA LYS A 138 -11.02 -4.92 -14.33
C LYS A 138 -12.15 -4.49 -13.41
N LYS A 139 -12.20 -5.07 -12.21
CA LYS A 139 -13.19 -4.71 -11.18
C LYS A 139 -13.11 -3.23 -10.81
N MET A 140 -11.91 -2.69 -10.63
CA MET A 140 -11.71 -1.28 -10.27
C MET A 140 -12.13 -0.32 -11.39
N ILE A 141 -11.91 -0.68 -12.66
CA ILE A 141 -12.38 0.06 -13.83
C ILE A 141 -13.91 0.00 -13.94
N ASP A 142 -14.52 -1.15 -13.67
CA ASP A 142 -15.99 -1.30 -13.69
C ASP A 142 -16.69 -0.47 -12.61
N ILE A 143 -16.03 -0.27 -11.46
CA ILE A 143 -16.51 0.62 -10.40
C ILE A 143 -16.40 2.09 -10.82
N ASP A 144 -15.32 2.46 -11.49
CA ASP A 144 -15.00 3.83 -11.87
C ASP A 144 -14.10 3.82 -13.11
N PHE A 145 -14.69 3.99 -14.29
CA PHE A 145 -13.96 3.98 -15.56
C PHE A 145 -13.03 5.19 -15.70
N SER A 146 -13.19 6.23 -14.88
CA SER A 146 -12.28 7.37 -14.80
C SER A 146 -11.16 7.20 -13.79
N ASN A 147 -10.97 5.98 -13.28
CA ASN A 147 -9.88 5.66 -12.39
C ASN A 147 -8.56 5.45 -13.17
N PHE A 148 -7.86 6.56 -13.43
CA PHE A 148 -6.53 6.53 -14.05
C PHE A 148 -5.56 5.53 -13.39
N SER A 149 -5.60 5.40 -12.05
CA SER A 149 -4.68 4.49 -11.35
C SER A 149 -4.95 3.02 -11.66
N ALA A 150 -6.22 2.64 -11.88
CA ALA A 150 -6.59 1.29 -12.27
C ALA A 150 -6.14 0.97 -13.70
N TRP A 151 -6.35 1.89 -14.65
CA TRP A 151 -5.86 1.77 -16.02
C TRP A 151 -4.34 1.66 -16.08
N HIS A 152 -3.64 2.57 -15.39
CA HIS A 152 -2.19 2.55 -15.33
C HIS A 152 -1.65 1.25 -14.72
N HIS A 153 -2.26 0.77 -13.63
CA HIS A 153 -1.87 -0.51 -13.03
C HIS A 153 -2.13 -1.67 -13.98
N ARG A 154 -3.23 -1.66 -14.73
CA ARG A 154 -3.54 -2.67 -15.75
C ARG A 154 -2.46 -2.76 -16.83
N THR A 155 -1.97 -1.63 -17.34
CA THR A 155 -0.85 -1.60 -18.31
C THR A 155 0.41 -2.25 -17.74
N ILE A 156 0.73 -1.96 -16.47
CA ILE A 156 1.89 -2.56 -15.81
C ILE A 156 1.71 -4.07 -15.63
N VAL A 157 0.51 -4.52 -15.21
CA VAL A 157 0.21 -5.93 -15.01
C VAL A 157 0.33 -6.70 -16.31
N ILE A 158 -0.26 -6.17 -17.39
CA ILE A 158 -0.19 -6.79 -18.72
C ILE A 158 1.28 -6.87 -19.18
N SER A 159 2.02 -5.76 -19.15
CA SER A 159 3.42 -5.75 -19.63
C SER A 159 4.34 -6.66 -18.82
N LYS A 160 4.14 -6.82 -17.50
CA LYS A 160 5.02 -7.61 -16.64
C LYS A 160 4.69 -9.11 -16.57
N SER A 161 3.42 -9.47 -16.62
CA SER A 161 2.99 -10.84 -16.27
C SER A 161 2.11 -11.50 -17.33
N PHE A 162 1.63 -10.72 -18.31
CA PHE A 162 0.71 -11.19 -19.34
C PHE A 162 1.05 -10.63 -20.72
N SER A 163 2.34 -10.38 -21.00
CA SER A 163 2.76 -9.79 -22.28
C SER A 163 2.41 -10.70 -23.46
N GLN A 164 2.40 -12.01 -23.24
CA GLN A 164 1.95 -13.02 -24.20
C GLN A 164 0.47 -12.89 -24.58
N LEU A 165 -0.37 -12.27 -23.75
CA LEU A 165 -1.77 -12.03 -24.09
C LEU A 165 -1.93 -10.91 -25.13
N LEU A 166 -0.89 -10.12 -25.38
CA LEU A 166 -0.94 -9.07 -26.41
C LEU A 166 -1.01 -9.65 -27.83
N ASP A 167 -0.58 -10.91 -28.01
CA ASP A 167 -0.70 -11.64 -29.27
C ASP A 167 -2.05 -12.41 -29.39
N ASP A 168 -2.86 -12.42 -28.33
CA ASP A 168 -4.18 -13.07 -28.32
C ASP A 168 -5.26 -12.09 -28.79
N GLU A 169 -5.72 -12.27 -30.03
CA GLU A 169 -6.79 -11.45 -30.63
C GLU A 169 -8.07 -11.39 -29.79
N ILE A 170 -8.43 -12.48 -29.10
CA ILE A 170 -9.63 -12.54 -28.25
C ILE A 170 -9.43 -11.68 -27.01
N PHE A 171 -8.22 -11.68 -26.44
CA PHE A 171 -7.89 -10.82 -25.31
C PHE A 171 -7.92 -9.34 -25.72
N ILE A 172 -7.26 -8.99 -26.83
CA ILE A 172 -7.23 -7.63 -27.35
C ILE A 172 -8.63 -7.10 -27.68
N ASP A 173 -9.48 -7.90 -28.33
CA ASP A 173 -10.88 -7.51 -28.63
C ASP A 173 -11.68 -7.22 -27.35
N LYS A 174 -11.46 -8.00 -26.27
CA LYS A 174 -12.09 -7.74 -24.96
C LYS A 174 -11.59 -6.45 -24.32
N GLU A 175 -10.29 -6.17 -24.40
CA GLU A 175 -9.70 -4.93 -23.89
C GLU A 175 -10.25 -3.71 -24.65
N LEU A 176 -10.27 -3.76 -25.97
CA LEU A 176 -10.82 -2.70 -26.82
C LEU A 176 -12.31 -2.47 -26.57
N LYS A 177 -13.10 -3.52 -26.38
CA LYS A 177 -14.51 -3.39 -26.00
C LYS A 177 -14.70 -2.67 -24.67
N MET A 178 -13.91 -3.04 -23.66
CA MET A 178 -13.94 -2.36 -22.36
C MET A 178 -13.57 -0.87 -22.50
N LEU A 179 -12.54 -0.59 -23.30
CA LEU A 179 -12.06 0.77 -23.55
C LEU A 179 -13.08 1.62 -24.30
N HIS A 180 -13.63 1.11 -25.39
CA HIS A 180 -14.68 1.78 -26.15
C HIS A 180 -15.88 2.10 -25.26
N ASN A 181 -16.30 1.17 -24.41
CA ASN A 181 -17.39 1.44 -23.46
C ASN A 181 -17.06 2.60 -22.52
N ALA A 182 -15.83 2.69 -21.99
CA ALA A 182 -15.41 3.79 -21.14
C ALA A 182 -15.41 5.13 -21.91
N VAL A 183 -14.81 5.16 -23.10
CA VAL A 183 -14.73 6.35 -23.97
C VAL A 183 -16.10 6.84 -24.41
N TYR A 184 -17.02 5.93 -24.78
CA TYR A 184 -18.38 6.31 -25.16
C TYR A 184 -19.20 6.81 -23.98
N THR A 185 -18.86 6.39 -22.75
CA THR A 185 -19.55 6.85 -21.53
C THR A 185 -19.11 8.27 -21.16
N ASP A 186 -17.81 8.56 -21.23
CA ASP A 186 -17.27 9.92 -21.07
C ASP A 186 -16.14 10.18 -22.09
N PRO A 187 -16.44 10.84 -23.22
CA PRO A 187 -15.43 11.14 -24.24
C PRO A 187 -14.33 12.09 -23.76
N TRP A 188 -14.56 12.86 -22.69
CA TRP A 188 -13.62 13.86 -22.18
C TRP A 188 -12.65 13.30 -21.15
N ASP A 189 -12.93 12.11 -20.61
CA ASP A 189 -12.05 11.44 -19.67
C ASP A 189 -10.79 10.95 -20.38
N GLN A 190 -9.65 11.50 -20.00
CA GLN A 190 -8.35 11.17 -20.59
C GLN A 190 -7.83 9.79 -20.17
N SER A 191 -8.35 9.21 -19.10
CA SER A 191 -7.78 7.98 -18.52
C SER A 191 -7.84 6.78 -19.50
N PRO A 192 -9.01 6.47 -20.11
CA PRO A 192 -9.09 5.42 -21.12
C PRO A 192 -8.31 5.76 -22.39
N TRP A 193 -8.26 7.04 -22.79
CA TRP A 193 -7.50 7.47 -23.97
C TRP A 193 -5.99 7.30 -23.81
N ILE A 194 -5.44 7.51 -22.61
CA ILE A 194 -4.02 7.28 -22.33
C ILE A 194 -3.69 5.78 -22.31
N TYR A 195 -4.68 4.93 -22.01
CA TYR A 195 -4.52 3.48 -21.98
C TYR A 195 -4.60 2.84 -23.38
N TYR A 196 -5.38 3.42 -24.30
CA TYR A 196 -5.53 2.98 -25.71
C TYR A 196 -4.21 3.02 -26.46
#